data_AF-A0A9J5ZIF7-F1
#
_entry.id   AF-A0A9J5ZIF7-F1
#
_cell.length_a   1.000
_cell.length_b   1.000
_cell.length_c   1.000
_cell.angle_alpha   90.00
_cell.angle_beta   90.00
_cell.angle_gamma   90.00
#
_symmetry.space_group_name_H-M   'P 1'
#
loop_
_entity.id
_entity.type
_entity.pdbx_description
1 polymer ?
#
loop_
_entity_poly.entity_id
_entity_poly.type
_entity_poly.pdbx_seq_one_letter_code
_entity_poly.pdbx_strand_id
1 'polypeptide(L)'
;MMKKATADILPECLIEKIVSYLSFKDAAKMSILSKTWLRSWLIHPNIEFKYPGGNSVVDTIMNRYRDEKIPIDKFELSYSYNPEVPQPIDKWLFIALENDSYPVLHLFKKAFSNPCQIR
;
A
#
# COMPACT_ATOMS: atom_id res chain seq x y z
N MET A 1 -29.15 28.48 -6.66
CA MET A 1 -28.90 27.14 -6.08
C MET A 1 -27.64 26.57 -6.73
N MET A 2 -26.48 26.65 -6.08
CA MET A 2 -25.24 26.05 -6.61
C MET A 2 -25.35 24.53 -6.51
N LYS A 3 -25.30 23.82 -7.65
CA LYS A 3 -25.16 22.37 -7.65
C LYS A 3 -23.84 22.06 -6.95
N LYS A 4 -23.90 21.38 -5.80
CA LYS A 4 -22.71 20.83 -5.14
C LYS A 4 -22.09 19.87 -6.15
N ALA A 5 -20.91 20.21 -6.66
CA ALA A 5 -20.16 19.31 -7.51
C ALA A 5 -19.80 18.09 -6.64
N THR A 6 -20.49 16.98 -6.85
CA THR A 6 -20.16 15.72 -6.18
C THR A 6 -18.93 15.15 -6.88
N ALA A 7 -18.03 14.53 -6.12
CA ALA A 7 -16.89 13.82 -6.71
C ALA A 7 -17.33 12.64 -7.62
N ASP A 8 -18.63 12.33 -7.64
CA ASP A 8 -19.32 11.40 -8.54
C ASP A 8 -19.59 11.95 -9.95
N ILE A 9 -19.20 13.19 -10.26
CA ILE A 9 -19.33 13.74 -11.63
C ILE A 9 -18.35 13.08 -12.60
N LEU A 10 -17.26 12.50 -12.08
CA LEU A 10 -16.22 11.90 -12.90
C LEU A 10 -16.56 10.43 -13.23
N PRO A 11 -16.46 10.00 -14.51
CA PRO A 11 -16.55 8.59 -14.88
C PRO A 11 -15.59 7.70 -14.07
N GLU A 12 -16.03 6.49 -13.73
CA GLU A 12 -15.26 5.52 -12.92
C GLU A 12 -13.87 5.25 -13.51
N CYS A 13 -13.76 5.07 -14.82
CA CYS A 13 -12.46 4.85 -15.50
C CYS A 13 -11.46 6.01 -15.34
N LEU A 14 -11.95 7.26 -15.21
CA LEU A 14 -11.09 8.40 -14.96
C LEU A 14 -10.68 8.49 -13.49
N ILE A 15 -11.54 8.08 -12.56
CA ILE A 15 -11.20 7.96 -11.14
C ILE A 15 -10.09 6.92 -10.97
N GLU A 16 -10.26 5.72 -11.53
CA GLU A 16 -9.25 4.65 -11.51
C GLU A 16 -7.91 5.14 -12.06
N LYS A 17 -7.93 5.87 -13.19
CA LYS A 17 -6.74 6.44 -13.80
C LYS A 17 -6.09 7.53 -12.93
N ILE A 18 -6.87 8.38 -12.26
CA ILE A 18 -6.29 9.36 -11.32
C ILE A 18 -5.66 8.64 -10.12
N VAL A 19 -6.39 7.69 -9.52
CA VAL A 19 -5.94 6.94 -8.34
C VAL A 19 -4.65 6.17 -8.64
N SER A 20 -4.50 5.60 -9.84
CA SER A 20 -3.28 4.87 -10.21
C SER A 20 -2.03 5.75 -10.28
N TYR A 21 -2.17 7.06 -10.51
CA TYR A 21 -1.05 8.02 -10.45
C TYR A 21 -0.76 8.55 -9.04
N LEU A 22 -1.64 8.29 -8.07
CA LEU A 22 -1.45 8.74 -6.69
C LEU A 22 -0.57 7.78 -5.89
N SER A 23 0.18 8.35 -4.93
CA SER A 23 0.82 7.55 -3.90
C SER A 23 -0.22 6.76 -3.10
N PHE A 24 0.16 5.63 -2.51
CA PHE A 24 -0.74 4.81 -1.72
C PHE A 24 -1.47 5.61 -0.61
N LYS A 25 -0.72 6.52 0.03
CA LYS A 25 -1.24 7.42 1.08
C LYS A 25 -2.21 8.48 0.52
N ASP A 26 -1.90 9.08 -0.62
CA ASP A 26 -2.77 10.12 -1.20
C ASP A 26 -4.03 9.52 -1.78
N ALA A 27 -3.94 8.36 -2.44
CA ALA A 27 -5.10 7.56 -2.84
C ALA A 27 -6.02 7.27 -1.62
N ALA A 28 -5.45 6.89 -0.48
CA ALA A 28 -6.21 6.65 0.75
C ALA A 28 -6.96 7.90 1.22
N LYS A 29 -6.35 9.09 1.16
CA LYS A 29 -7.03 10.35 1.53
C LYS A 29 -8.18 10.66 0.60
N MET A 30 -8.04 10.37 -0.69
CA MET A 30 -9.07 10.62 -1.69
C MET A 30 -10.25 9.64 -1.59
N SER A 31 -10.11 8.53 -0.87
CA SER A 31 -11.18 7.55 -0.66
C SER A 31 -12.46 8.15 -0.02
N ILE A 32 -12.34 9.27 0.71
CA ILE A 32 -13.48 9.93 1.36
C ILE A 32 -14.39 10.69 0.38
N LEU A 33 -13.95 10.86 -0.87
CA LEU A 33 -14.66 11.66 -1.86
C LEU A 33 -15.94 10.99 -2.35
N SER A 34 -15.91 9.68 -2.58
CA SER A 34 -17.10 8.87 -2.85
C SER A 34 -16.81 7.37 -2.75
N LYS A 35 -17.86 6.54 -2.87
CA LYS A 35 -17.73 5.07 -2.86
C LYS A 35 -16.83 4.54 -3.98
N THR A 36 -16.80 5.21 -5.14
CA THR A 36 -15.97 4.80 -6.28
C THR A 36 -14.49 5.06 -6.02
N TRP A 37 -14.16 6.21 -5.41
CA TRP A 37 -12.80 6.52 -4.96
C TRP A 37 -12.32 5.56 -3.88
N LEU A 38 -13.19 5.23 -2.92
CA LEU A 38 -12.90 4.22 -1.91
C LEU A 38 -12.59 2.85 -2.53
N ARG A 39 -13.45 2.37 -3.43
CA ARG A 39 -13.25 1.09 -4.14
C ARG A 39 -11.93 1.07 -4.89
N SER A 40 -11.63 2.14 -5.64
CA SER A 40 -10.37 2.28 -6.38
C SER A 40 -9.15 2.21 -5.47
N TRP A 41 -9.20 2.84 -4.30
CA TRP A 41 -8.10 2.75 -3.32
C TRP A 41 -7.97 1.36 -2.69
N LEU A 42 -9.08 0.68 -2.39
CA LEU A 42 -9.06 -0.64 -1.76
C LEU A 42 -8.30 -1.68 -2.60
N ILE A 43 -8.33 -1.52 -3.94
CA ILE A 43 -7.67 -2.40 -4.90
C ILE A 43 -6.38 -1.81 -5.51
N HIS A 44 -5.82 -0.74 -4.94
CA HIS A 44 -4.67 -0.03 -5.54
C HIS A 44 -3.40 -0.91 -5.59
N PRO A 45 -2.89 -1.30 -6.76
CA PRO A 45 -1.84 -2.32 -6.86
C PRO A 45 -0.44 -1.87 -6.36
N ASN A 46 -0.25 -0.57 -6.12
CA ASN A 46 1.02 0.00 -5.69
C ASN A 46 1.01 0.33 -4.20
N ILE A 47 1.44 -0.62 -3.38
CA ILE A 47 1.47 -0.51 -1.92
C ILE A 47 2.78 0.12 -1.47
N GLU A 48 2.69 1.17 -0.64
CA GLU A 48 3.84 1.82 -0.02
C GLU A 48 3.57 2.09 1.46
N PHE A 49 4.42 1.53 2.33
CA PHE A 49 4.42 1.76 3.77
C PHE A 49 5.69 2.50 4.19
N LYS A 50 5.56 3.79 4.48
CA LYS A 50 6.63 4.62 5.04
C LYS A 50 6.42 4.84 6.53
N TYR A 51 7.27 4.24 7.35
CA TYR A 51 7.21 4.37 8.82
C TYR A 51 5.80 4.09 9.35
N PRO A 52 5.27 2.88 9.14
CA PRO A 52 3.90 2.57 9.53
C PRO A 52 3.72 2.82 11.03
N GLY A 53 2.62 3.49 11.40
CA GLY A 53 2.29 3.82 12.80
C GLY A 53 1.94 2.60 13.68
N GLY A 54 2.26 1.39 13.21
CA GLY A 54 2.03 0.13 13.91
C GLY A 54 1.90 -1.05 12.94
N ASN A 55 2.30 -2.24 13.41
CA ASN A 55 2.20 -3.48 12.65
C ASN A 55 0.74 -3.85 12.33
N SER A 56 -0.21 -3.49 13.19
CA SER A 56 -1.63 -3.83 13.03
C SER A 56 -2.24 -3.24 11.75
N VAL A 57 -1.92 -2.00 11.41
CA VAL A 57 -2.43 -1.33 10.21
C VAL A 57 -1.92 -2.02 8.95
N VAL A 58 -0.62 -2.35 8.92
CA VAL A 58 -0.01 -3.07 7.80
C VAL A 58 -0.60 -4.47 7.69
N ASP A 59 -0.76 -5.17 8.81
CA ASP A 59 -1.39 -6.49 8.86
C ASP A 59 -2.82 -6.48 8.31
N THR A 60 -3.65 -5.52 8.72
CA THR A 60 -5.02 -5.39 8.20
C THR A 60 -5.02 -5.18 6.69
N ILE A 61 -4.15 -4.32 6.18
CA ILE A 61 -4.07 -4.05 4.74
C ILE A 61 -3.56 -5.30 4.00
N MET A 62 -2.44 -5.90 4.43
CA MET A 62 -1.87 -7.07 3.75
C MET A 62 -2.82 -8.27 3.77
N ASN A 63 -3.52 -8.53 4.88
CA ASN A 63 -4.53 -9.59 4.94
C ASN A 63 -5.67 -9.34 3.94
N ARG A 64 -6.13 -8.09 3.77
CA ARG A 64 -7.12 -7.75 2.74
C ARG A 64 -6.66 -8.16 1.34
N TYR A 65 -5.41 -7.84 0.96
CA TYR A 65 -4.88 -8.22 -0.35
C TYR A 65 -4.84 -9.73 -0.53
N ARG A 66 -4.40 -10.46 0.49
CA ARG A 66 -4.42 -11.93 0.51
C ARG A 66 -5.83 -12.48 0.32
N ASP A 67 -6.78 -12.03 1.13
CA ASP A 67 -8.13 -12.58 1.21
C ASP A 67 -8.94 -12.28 -0.07
N GLU A 68 -8.81 -11.07 -0.60
CA GLU A 68 -9.49 -10.62 -1.82
C GLU A 68 -8.71 -10.94 -3.11
N LYS A 69 -7.51 -11.52 -3.00
CA LYS A 69 -6.60 -11.84 -4.12
C LYS A 69 -6.33 -10.62 -5.01
N ILE A 70 -6.11 -9.48 -4.39
CA ILE A 70 -5.85 -8.23 -5.10
C ILE A 70 -4.41 -8.27 -5.62
N PRO A 71 -4.16 -8.03 -6.92
CA PRO A 71 -2.82 -8.04 -7.47
C PRO A 71 -1.95 -6.94 -6.84
N ILE A 72 -0.69 -7.27 -6.60
CA ILE A 72 0.30 -6.33 -6.07
C ILE A 72 1.37 -6.14 -7.13
N ASP A 73 1.32 -5.03 -7.87
CA ASP A 73 2.35 -4.73 -8.86
C ASP A 73 3.64 -4.25 -8.19
N LYS A 74 3.50 -3.48 -7.10
CA LYS A 74 4.61 -2.86 -6.38
C LYS A 74 4.35 -2.88 -4.88
N PHE A 75 5.35 -3.33 -4.11
CA PHE A 75 5.31 -3.34 -2.65
C PHE A 75 6.55 -2.69 -2.08
N GLU A 76 6.44 -1.52 -1.45
CA GLU A 76 7.54 -0.84 -0.77
C GLU A 76 7.29 -0.76 0.74
N LEU A 77 8.26 -1.22 1.53
CA LEU A 77 8.22 -1.18 2.99
C LEU A 77 9.46 -0.48 3.54
N SER A 78 9.24 0.60 4.28
CA SER A 78 10.27 1.30 5.06
C SER A 78 9.89 1.23 6.54
N TYR A 79 10.75 0.61 7.33
CA TYR A 79 10.54 0.43 8.77
C TYR A 79 11.79 0.84 9.56
N SER A 80 11.59 1.22 10.81
CA SER A 80 12.66 1.30 11.80
C SER A 80 12.79 -0.06 12.49
N TYR A 81 13.95 -0.71 12.39
CA TYR A 81 14.19 -1.95 13.11
C TYR A 81 14.17 -1.67 14.61
N ASN A 82 13.28 -2.34 15.34
CA ASN A 82 13.27 -2.38 16.79
C ASN A 82 13.41 -3.84 17.22
N PRO A 83 14.54 -4.24 17.84
CA PRO A 83 14.77 -5.62 18.26
C PRO A 83 13.80 -6.10 19.34
N GLU A 84 13.17 -5.19 20.10
CA GLU A 84 12.21 -5.53 21.16
C GLU A 84 10.84 -5.94 20.62
N VAL A 85 10.53 -5.57 19.37
CA VAL A 85 9.22 -5.83 18.76
C VAL A 85 9.43 -6.64 17.48
N PRO A 86 9.19 -7.97 17.50
CA PRO A 86 9.18 -8.78 16.30
C PRO A 86 8.24 -8.17 15.25
N GLN A 87 8.77 -7.89 14.07
CA GLN A 87 7.99 -7.33 12.97
C GLN A 87 7.65 -8.47 12.00
N PRO A 88 6.37 -8.66 11.62
CA PRO A 88 5.96 -9.76 10.75
C PRO A 88 6.28 -9.48 9.27
N ILE A 89 7.50 -8.99 9.00
CA ILE A 89 7.97 -8.61 7.66
C ILE A 89 7.91 -9.82 6.72
N ASP A 90 8.32 -11.00 7.19
CA ASP A 90 8.28 -12.23 6.39
C ASP A 90 6.85 -12.60 5.98
N LYS A 91 5.87 -12.41 6.88
CA LYS A 91 4.45 -12.61 6.58
C LYS A 91 3.98 -11.66 5.48
N TRP A 92 4.31 -10.37 5.59
CA TRP A 92 3.92 -9.38 4.59
C TRP A 92 4.60 -9.64 3.24
N LEU A 93 5.89 -10.01 3.26
CA LEU A 93 6.63 -10.37 2.07
C LEU A 93 6.02 -11.59 1.39
N PHE A 94 5.65 -12.62 2.16
CA PHE A 94 4.98 -13.81 1.63
C PHE A 94 3.65 -13.45 0.95
N ILE A 95 2.84 -12.58 1.54
CA ILE A 95 1.59 -12.10 0.91
C ILE A 95 1.88 -11.39 -0.41
N ALA A 96 2.88 -10.51 -0.45
CA ALA A 96 3.25 -9.80 -1.67
C ALA A 96 3.69 -10.76 -2.79
N LEU A 97 4.40 -11.83 -2.44
CA LEU A 97 4.82 -12.86 -3.39
C LEU A 97 3.65 -13.73 -3.87
N GLU A 98 2.67 -14.04 -3.01
CA GLU A 98 1.47 -14.81 -3.38
C GLU A 98 0.52 -14.08 -4.34
N ASN A 99 0.59 -12.74 -4.40
CA ASN A 99 -0.33 -11.90 -5.19
C ASN A 99 0.32 -11.31 -6.46
N ASP A 100 1.26 -12.06 -7.05
CA ASP A 100 1.95 -11.78 -8.32
C ASP A 100 2.74 -10.45 -8.38
N SER A 101 3.80 -10.35 -7.56
CA SER A 101 5.00 -9.61 -7.96
C SER A 101 6.22 -10.52 -7.91
N TYR A 102 6.71 -10.96 -9.07
CA TYR A 102 8.14 -11.23 -9.25
C TYR A 102 8.68 -10.32 -10.36
N PRO A 103 9.83 -9.65 -10.15
CA PRO A 103 10.82 -9.93 -9.12
C PRO A 103 10.90 -8.84 -8.04
N VAL A 104 10.41 -9.19 -6.84
CA VAL A 104 10.64 -8.54 -5.53
C VAL A 104 12.14 -8.39 -5.15
N LEU A 105 13.05 -8.75 -6.05
CA LEU A 105 14.51 -8.67 -5.88
C LEU A 105 15.08 -7.23 -5.92
N HIS A 106 14.36 -6.23 -6.45
CA HIS A 106 14.93 -4.88 -6.57
C HIS A 106 14.87 -4.02 -5.29
N LEU A 107 14.15 -4.45 -4.25
CA LEU A 107 13.95 -3.67 -3.01
C LEU A 107 14.86 -4.03 -1.84
N PHE A 108 15.62 -5.13 -1.94
CA PHE A 108 16.61 -5.49 -0.92
C PHE A 108 17.84 -4.55 -0.90
N LYS A 109 17.98 -3.63 -1.86
CA LYS A 109 19.16 -2.74 -1.93
C LYS A 109 19.28 -1.69 -0.82
N LYS A 110 18.23 -1.40 -0.04
CA LYS A 110 18.29 -0.31 0.97
C LYS A 110 18.30 -0.78 2.43
N ALA A 111 17.75 -1.96 2.74
CA ALA A 111 17.68 -2.46 4.10
C ALA A 111 19.05 -2.94 4.65
N PHE A 112 19.95 -3.40 3.78
CA PHE A 112 21.28 -3.91 4.18
C PHE A 112 22.44 -2.94 3.92
N SER A 113 22.19 -1.72 3.42
CA SER A 113 23.27 -0.81 3.03
C SER A 113 23.91 -0.03 4.19
N ASN A 114 23.51 -0.27 5.46
CA ASN A 114 24.19 0.27 6.64
C ASN A 114 24.52 -0.85 7.65
N PRO A 115 25.56 -1.67 7.41
CA PRO A 115 26.04 -2.66 8.37
C PRO A 115 26.85 -2.06 9.54
N CYS A 116 27.01 -0.73 9.62
CA CYS A 116 27.84 -0.08 10.63
C CYS A 116 27.07 0.37 11.87
N GLN A 117 26.40 -0.53 12.61
CA GLN A 117 26.10 -0.37 14.05
C GLN A 117 25.68 -1.72 14.65
N ILE A 118 26.59 -2.70 14.68
CA ILE A 118 26.54 -3.75 15.71
C ILE A 118 27.98 -3.90 16.21
N ARG A 119 28.24 -3.36 17.40
CA ARG A 119 29.46 -3.60 18.18
C ARG A 119 29.07 -4.44 19.38
#